data_AF-S5LTI3-F1
#
_entry.id   AF-S5LTI3-F1
#
_cell.length_a   1.000
_cell.length_b   1.000
_cell.length_c   1.000
_cell.angle_alpha   90.00
_cell.angle_beta   90.00
_cell.angle_gamma   90.00
#
_symmetry.space_group_name_H-M   'P 1'
#
loop_
_entity.id
_entity.type
_entity.pdbx_description
1 polymer ?
#
loop_
_entity_poly.entity_id
_entity_poly.type
_entity_poly.pdbx_seq_one_letter_code
_entity_poly.pdbx_strand_id
1 'polypeptide(L)'
;MSEKVYQLNSDQIGVVSFSEPWFLGHIEIEGETEQVQMFFPSLEEGLKKFAPFFKKHVIDFWKEQGAEGEKKIRDLKNYVLNTWMNPGIETMREAMFEKYGHEEFKDKTGVELIEDGYDFLAVTIGHICLRFNKMHFYFNGLHVSTRTVDKFLAVNFWSKVKEESLNENQDQNI
;
A
#
# COMPACT_ATOMS: atom_id res chain seq x y z
N MET A 1 -12.28 28.23 13.99
CA MET A 1 -10.80 28.28 13.86
C MET A 1 -10.51 28.64 12.41
N SER A 2 -9.89 29.78 12.15
CA SER A 2 -9.48 30.14 10.78
C SER A 2 -8.42 29.15 10.29
N GLU A 3 -8.47 28.79 9.01
CA GLU A 3 -7.44 27.96 8.38
C GLU A 3 -6.08 28.65 8.53
N LYS A 4 -5.17 28.06 9.31
CA LYS A 4 -3.77 28.49 9.34
C LYS A 4 -3.12 28.02 8.05
N VAL A 5 -2.92 28.92 7.10
CA VAL A 5 -2.11 28.68 5.89
C VAL A 5 -0.64 28.75 6.29
N TYR A 6 0.03 27.60 6.37
CA TYR A 6 1.48 27.56 6.60
C TYR A 6 2.21 27.76 5.27
N GLN A 7 2.80 28.94 5.06
CA GLN A 7 3.81 29.11 4.00
C GLN A 7 5.07 28.31 4.37
N LEU A 8 5.44 27.35 3.53
CA LEU A 8 6.65 26.54 3.67
C LEU A 8 7.80 27.25 2.94
N ASN A 9 8.90 27.49 3.64
CA ASN A 9 10.13 28.01 3.05
C ASN A 9 11.04 26.84 2.61
N SER A 10 11.93 27.06 1.63
CA SER A 10 12.75 25.99 1.02
C SER A 10 13.72 25.31 2.00
N ASP A 11 14.12 26.00 3.06
CA ASP A 11 14.91 25.52 4.19
C ASP A 11 14.15 24.55 5.12
N GLN A 12 12.82 24.53 5.02
CA GLN A 12 11.94 23.63 5.79
C GLN A 12 11.68 22.31 5.08
N ILE A 13 12.12 22.19 3.82
CA ILE A 13 11.93 21.00 2.99
C ILE A 13 13.26 20.25 2.92
N GLY A 14 13.29 19.06 3.54
CA GLY A 14 14.43 18.15 3.50
C GLY A 14 14.13 16.89 2.68
N VAL A 15 15.19 16.21 2.23
CA VAL A 15 15.08 14.86 1.67
C VAL A 15 15.60 13.87 2.69
N VAL A 16 14.73 12.99 3.18
CA VAL A 16 15.12 11.85 4.01
C VAL A 16 15.42 10.69 3.08
N SER A 17 16.66 10.18 3.11
CA SER A 17 17.06 9.00 2.35
C SER A 17 17.10 7.79 3.28
N PHE A 18 16.72 6.63 2.76
CA PHE A 18 16.68 5.37 3.50
C PHE A 18 17.89 4.50 3.18
N SER A 19 18.30 3.68 4.15
CA SER A 19 19.39 2.71 3.95
C SER A 19 19.02 1.63 2.94
N GLU A 20 17.73 1.31 2.83
CA GLU A 20 17.16 0.38 1.86
C GLU A 20 15.84 0.95 1.34
N PRO A 21 15.39 0.57 0.12
CA PRO A 21 14.10 1.01 -0.39
C PRO A 21 12.93 0.52 0.48
N TRP A 22 12.12 1.46 0.95
CA TRP A 22 10.90 1.18 1.71
C TRP A 22 9.77 0.77 0.78
N PHE A 23 8.93 -0.16 1.23
CA PHE A 23 7.69 -0.53 0.54
C PHE A 23 6.53 0.31 1.04
N LEU A 24 5.80 0.91 0.09
CA LEU A 24 4.62 1.72 0.33
C LEU A 24 3.43 1.05 -0.32
N GLY A 25 2.35 0.94 0.44
CA GLY A 25 1.04 0.52 -0.05
C GLY A 25 -0.01 1.59 0.26
N HIS A 26 -0.96 1.74 -0.65
CA HIS A 26 -2.10 2.61 -0.51
C HIS A 26 -3.33 1.86 -1.02
N ILE A 27 -4.42 1.93 -0.26
CA ILE A 27 -5.70 1.31 -0.59
C ILE A 27 -6.80 2.35 -0.44
N GLU A 28 -7.62 2.49 -1.47
CA GLU A 28 -8.86 3.25 -1.48
C GLU A 28 -9.98 2.30 -1.91
N ILE A 29 -11.12 2.37 -1.22
CA ILE A 29 -12.28 1.53 -1.48
C ILE A 29 -13.50 2.43 -1.55
N GLU A 30 -14.29 2.31 -2.61
CA GLU A 30 -15.55 3.03 -2.75
C GLU A 30 -16.48 2.71 -1.56
N GLY A 31 -16.97 3.77 -0.94
CA GLY A 31 -17.80 3.70 0.27
C GLY A 31 -17.03 3.89 1.58
N GLU A 32 -15.70 3.81 1.57
CA GLU A 32 -14.85 4.21 2.68
C GLU A 32 -14.47 5.69 2.57
N THR A 33 -14.54 6.42 3.68
CA THR A 33 -14.13 7.83 3.72
C THR A 33 -12.64 8.01 3.93
N GLU A 34 -11.98 7.00 4.51
CA GLU A 34 -10.55 7.05 4.83
C GLU A 34 -9.76 6.10 3.93
N GLN A 35 -8.86 6.69 3.14
CA GLN A 35 -7.81 5.95 2.47
C GLN A 35 -6.83 5.37 3.49
N VAL A 36 -6.36 4.15 3.27
CA VAL A 36 -5.40 3.50 4.17
C VAL A 36 -4.03 3.43 3.50
N GLN A 37 -3.00 3.85 4.24
CA GLN A 37 -1.62 3.82 3.77
C GLN A 37 -0.78 2.96 4.70
N MET A 38 0.22 2.28 4.12
CA MET A 38 1.16 1.43 4.86
C MET A 38 2.58 1.67 4.35
N PHE A 39 3.52 1.65 5.29
CA PHE A 39 4.93 1.93 5.06
C PHE A 39 5.76 0.87 5.79
N PHE A 40 6.62 0.17 5.07
CA PHE A 40 7.54 -0.81 5.67
C PHE A 40 8.97 -0.53 5.23
N PRO A 41 9.94 -0.74 6.13
CA PRO A 41 11.34 -0.42 5.88
C PRO A 41 12.04 -1.32 4.86
N SER A 42 11.34 -2.30 4.27
CA SER A 42 11.85 -3.12 3.17
C SER A 42 10.72 -3.73 2.34
N LEU A 43 11.06 -4.23 1.14
CA LEU A 43 10.13 -5.01 0.31
C LEU A 43 9.73 -6.34 0.98
N GLU A 44 10.66 -6.99 1.67
CA GLU A 44 10.39 -8.26 2.35
C GLU A 44 9.36 -8.08 3.48
N GLU A 45 9.54 -7.06 4.32
CA GLU A 45 8.57 -6.75 5.37
C GLU A 45 7.22 -6.31 4.77
N GLY A 46 7.27 -5.54 3.68
CA GLY A 46 6.10 -5.19 2.89
C GLY A 46 5.30 -6.42 2.47
N LEU A 47 5.93 -7.42 1.84
CA LEU A 47 5.27 -8.65 1.40
C LEU A 47 4.64 -9.43 2.55
N LYS A 48 5.34 -9.58 3.67
CA LYS A 48 4.84 -10.29 4.86
C LYS A 48 3.61 -9.62 5.48
N LYS A 49 3.56 -8.28 5.44
CA LYS A 49 2.48 -7.50 6.08
C LYS A 49 1.40 -7.03 5.11
N PHE A 50 1.63 -7.13 3.80
CA PHE A 50 0.65 -6.71 2.79
C PHE A 50 -0.60 -7.57 2.78
N ALA A 51 -0.44 -8.90 2.78
CA ALA A 51 -1.57 -9.84 2.82
C ALA A 51 -2.53 -9.61 4.02
N PRO A 52 -2.07 -9.60 5.28
CA PRO A 52 -2.97 -9.40 6.42
C PRO A 52 -3.62 -8.00 6.42
N PHE A 53 -2.91 -6.98 5.92
CA PHE A 53 -3.46 -5.64 5.78
C PHE A 53 -4.56 -5.58 4.72
N PHE A 54 -4.31 -6.16 3.53
CA PHE A 54 -5.30 -6.27 2.46
C PHE A 54 -6.53 -7.04 2.92
N LYS A 55 -6.34 -8.15 3.63
CA LYS A 55 -7.43 -8.93 4.20
C LYS A 55 -8.28 -8.07 5.14
N LYS A 56 -7.66 -7.38 6.10
CA LYS A 56 -8.38 -6.53 7.08
C LYS A 56 -9.17 -5.41 6.40
N HIS A 57 -8.52 -4.68 5.49
CA HIS A 57 -9.09 -3.45 4.95
C HIS A 57 -9.98 -3.66 3.73
N VAL A 58 -9.78 -4.72 2.96
CA VAL A 58 -10.55 -5.01 1.74
C VAL A 58 -11.50 -6.18 1.94
N ILE A 59 -10.95 -7.34 2.30
CA ILE A 59 -11.74 -8.58 2.34
C ILE A 59 -12.74 -8.55 3.50
N ASP A 60 -12.29 -8.22 4.69
CA ASP A 60 -13.15 -8.22 5.88
C ASP A 60 -14.20 -7.08 5.76
N PHE A 61 -13.83 -5.90 5.23
CA PHE A 61 -14.78 -4.83 4.88
C PHE A 61 -15.85 -5.27 3.88
N TRP A 62 -15.47 -5.92 2.77
CA TRP A 62 -16.46 -6.41 1.81
C TRP A 62 -17.36 -7.48 2.45
N LYS A 63 -16.81 -8.38 3.27
CA LYS A 63 -17.63 -9.39 3.97
C LYS A 63 -18.71 -8.79 4.86
N GLU A 64 -18.46 -7.64 5.48
CA GLU A 64 -19.46 -6.92 6.29
C GLU A 64 -20.67 -6.45 5.46
N GLN A 65 -20.51 -6.32 4.14
CA GLN A 65 -21.60 -5.99 3.19
C GLN A 65 -22.46 -7.23 2.82
N GLY A 66 -22.18 -8.40 3.39
CA GLY A 66 -22.95 -9.62 3.17
C GLY A 66 -22.84 -10.16 1.74
N ALA A 67 -23.98 -10.54 1.15
CA ALA A 67 -24.01 -11.25 -0.14
C ALA A 67 -23.43 -10.43 -1.31
N GLU A 68 -23.58 -9.10 -1.29
CA GLU A 68 -22.99 -8.23 -2.32
C GLU A 68 -21.46 -8.23 -2.23
N GLY A 69 -20.92 -8.15 -1.03
CA GLY A 69 -19.47 -8.17 -0.80
C GLY A 69 -18.84 -9.51 -1.13
N GLU A 70 -19.49 -10.62 -0.77
CA GLU A 70 -19.05 -11.97 -1.18
C GLU A 70 -19.04 -12.12 -2.70
N LYS A 71 -19.99 -11.49 -3.40
CA LYS A 71 -19.97 -11.42 -4.87
C LYS A 71 -18.78 -10.59 -5.36
N LYS A 72 -18.52 -9.41 -4.79
CA LYS A 72 -17.35 -8.57 -5.14
C LYS A 72 -16.02 -9.32 -4.98
N ILE A 73 -15.85 -10.08 -3.89
CA ILE A 73 -14.66 -10.91 -3.65
C ILE A 73 -14.49 -11.96 -4.73
N ARG A 74 -15.56 -12.68 -5.08
CA ARG A 74 -15.54 -13.69 -6.13
C ARG A 74 -15.24 -13.10 -7.50
N ASP A 75 -15.85 -11.95 -7.80
CA ASP A 75 -15.63 -11.23 -9.05
C ASP A 75 -14.18 -10.71 -9.13
N LEU A 76 -13.59 -10.30 -8.00
CA LEU A 76 -12.16 -9.95 -7.93
C LEU A 76 -11.27 -11.15 -8.24
N LYS A 77 -11.51 -12.31 -7.61
CA LYS A 77 -10.76 -13.55 -7.91
C LYS A 77 -10.86 -13.89 -9.39
N ASN A 78 -12.07 -13.91 -9.93
CA ASN A 78 -12.32 -14.17 -11.35
C ASN A 78 -11.61 -13.16 -12.27
N TYR A 79 -11.63 -11.87 -11.91
CA TYR A 79 -10.94 -10.85 -12.68
C TYR A 79 -9.42 -11.07 -12.70
N VAL A 80 -8.82 -11.39 -11.55
CA VAL A 80 -7.39 -11.68 -11.45
C VAL A 80 -7.04 -12.96 -12.22
N LEU A 81 -7.84 -14.02 -12.12
CA LEU A 81 -7.65 -15.26 -12.88
C LEU A 81 -7.75 -15.04 -14.40
N ASN A 82 -8.73 -14.27 -14.86
CA ASN A 82 -8.99 -14.11 -16.30
C ASN A 82 -8.05 -13.08 -16.95
N THR A 83 -7.66 -12.03 -16.21
CA THR A 83 -6.91 -10.90 -16.77
C THR A 83 -5.43 -11.00 -16.46
N TRP A 84 -5.08 -11.58 -15.32
CA TRP A 84 -3.74 -11.52 -14.76
C TRP A 84 -3.12 -12.91 -14.53
N MET A 85 -3.65 -13.98 -15.13
CA MET A 85 -3.01 -15.31 -15.05
C MET A 85 -1.52 -15.24 -15.41
N ASN A 86 -1.22 -14.60 -16.54
CA ASN A 86 0.12 -14.24 -16.95
C ASN A 86 0.04 -12.81 -17.52
N PRO A 87 0.83 -11.84 -17.02
CA PRO A 87 2.02 -12.02 -16.18
C PRO A 87 1.80 -11.96 -14.67
N GLY A 88 0.61 -11.75 -14.14
CA GLY A 88 0.42 -11.54 -12.70
C GLY A 88 0.67 -12.79 -11.84
N ILE A 89 -0.22 -13.78 -11.93
CA ILE A 89 -0.28 -14.95 -11.06
C ILE A 89 0.96 -15.85 -11.25
N GLU A 90 1.26 -16.25 -12.48
CA GLU A 90 2.35 -17.21 -12.72
C GLU A 90 3.71 -16.65 -12.33
N THR A 91 4.00 -15.38 -12.63
CA THR A 91 5.29 -14.81 -12.24
C THR A 91 5.38 -14.53 -10.74
N MET A 92 4.26 -14.30 -10.06
CA MET A 92 4.25 -14.23 -8.59
C MET A 92 4.49 -15.61 -7.98
N ARG A 93 3.88 -16.66 -8.52
CA ARG A 93 4.10 -18.05 -8.09
C ARG A 93 5.56 -18.46 -8.25
N GLU A 94 6.15 -18.18 -9.41
CA GLU A 94 7.57 -18.38 -9.67
C GLU A 94 8.44 -17.59 -8.68
N ALA A 95 8.13 -16.32 -8.42
CA ALA A 95 8.86 -15.52 -7.44
C ALA A 95 8.77 -16.09 -6.01
N MET A 96 7.61 -16.59 -5.59
CA MET A 96 7.43 -17.22 -4.27
C MET A 96 8.32 -18.46 -4.13
N PHE A 97 8.40 -19.28 -5.18
CA PHE A 97 9.23 -20.47 -5.18
C PHE A 97 10.73 -20.13 -5.27
N GLU A 98 11.14 -19.43 -6.33
CA GLU A 98 12.56 -19.28 -6.69
C GLU A 98 13.27 -18.23 -5.85
N LYS A 99 12.59 -17.14 -5.49
CA LYS A 99 13.20 -15.99 -4.81
C LYS A 99 12.95 -15.99 -3.32
N TYR A 100 11.75 -16.39 -2.90
CA TYR A 100 11.36 -16.34 -1.49
C TYR A 100 11.41 -17.72 -0.79
N GLY A 101 11.70 -18.80 -1.53
CA GLY A 101 12.00 -20.12 -0.96
C GLY A 101 10.79 -20.91 -0.45
N HIS A 102 9.60 -20.61 -0.96
CA HIS A 102 8.37 -21.32 -0.62
C HIS A 102 8.15 -22.54 -1.53
N GLU A 103 8.69 -23.69 -1.15
CA GLU A 103 8.63 -24.93 -1.96
C GLU A 103 7.20 -25.39 -2.25
N GLU A 104 6.25 -25.09 -1.37
CA GLU A 104 4.84 -25.45 -1.52
C GLU A 104 4.15 -24.82 -2.74
N PHE A 105 4.75 -23.79 -3.35
CA PHE A 105 4.24 -23.12 -4.55
C PHE A 105 4.64 -23.81 -5.85
N LYS A 106 5.57 -24.76 -5.80
CA LYS A 106 6.03 -25.51 -6.96
C LYS A 106 4.95 -26.43 -7.52
N ASP A 107 4.24 -27.11 -6.63
CA ASP A 107 3.29 -28.17 -6.96
C ASP A 107 1.83 -27.67 -7.04
N LYS A 108 1.56 -26.42 -6.67
CA LYS A 108 0.24 -25.79 -6.79
C LYS A 108 0.13 -24.97 -8.08
N THR A 109 -1.03 -25.03 -8.72
CA THR A 109 -1.36 -24.16 -9.85
C THR A 109 -1.72 -22.74 -9.39
N GLY A 110 -1.56 -21.75 -10.26
CA GLY A 110 -1.98 -20.38 -9.98
C GLY A 110 -3.46 -20.26 -9.60
N VAL A 111 -4.33 -21.08 -10.22
CA VAL A 111 -5.76 -21.13 -9.91
C VAL A 111 -5.98 -21.60 -8.47
N GLU A 112 -5.37 -22.71 -8.08
CA GLU A 112 -5.50 -23.26 -6.73
C GLU A 112 -5.03 -22.25 -5.68
N LEU A 113 -3.94 -21.54 -5.94
CA LEU A 113 -3.40 -20.55 -5.00
C LEU A 113 -4.32 -19.33 -4.82
N ILE A 114 -4.98 -18.86 -5.88
CA ILE A 114 -5.95 -17.75 -5.77
C ILE A 114 -7.23 -18.20 -5.05
N GLU A 115 -7.62 -19.46 -5.22
CA GLU A 115 -8.78 -20.01 -4.52
C GLU A 115 -8.48 -20.35 -3.05
N ASP A 116 -7.23 -20.70 -2.72
CA ASP A 116 -6.72 -21.00 -1.38
C ASP A 116 -6.56 -19.74 -0.51
N GLY A 117 -7.71 -19.20 -0.09
CA GLY A 117 -7.79 -18.03 0.79
C GLY A 117 -7.62 -16.69 0.06
N TYR A 118 -6.96 -15.74 0.71
CA TYR A 118 -6.80 -14.35 0.23
C TYR A 118 -5.36 -13.85 0.24
N ASP A 119 -4.45 -14.58 0.87
CA ASP A 119 -3.07 -14.10 1.05
C ASP A 119 -2.33 -14.08 -0.29
N PHE A 120 -2.44 -15.16 -1.08
CA PHE A 120 -1.85 -15.20 -2.41
C PHE A 120 -2.49 -14.20 -3.37
N LEU A 121 -3.81 -14.00 -3.28
CA LEU A 121 -4.53 -12.96 -4.03
C LEU A 121 -3.96 -11.57 -3.72
N ALA A 122 -3.77 -11.25 -2.44
CA ALA A 122 -3.23 -9.96 -2.01
C ALA A 122 -1.81 -9.74 -2.53
N VAL A 123 -0.88 -10.68 -2.30
CA VAL A 123 0.51 -10.51 -2.79
C VAL A 123 0.59 -10.47 -4.31
N THR A 124 -0.29 -11.19 -5.02
CA THR A 124 -0.40 -11.12 -6.48
C THR A 124 -0.83 -9.73 -6.95
N ILE A 125 -1.83 -9.11 -6.31
CA ILE A 125 -2.24 -7.73 -6.61
C ILE A 125 -1.08 -6.76 -6.37
N GLY A 126 -0.37 -6.89 -5.23
CA GLY A 126 0.80 -6.08 -4.92
C GLY A 126 1.91 -6.21 -5.97
N HIS A 127 2.14 -7.43 -6.46
CA HIS A 127 3.10 -7.73 -7.52
C HIS A 127 2.70 -7.14 -8.88
N ILE A 128 1.42 -7.25 -9.25
CA ILE A 128 0.86 -6.62 -10.46
C ILE A 128 1.13 -5.11 -10.44
N CYS A 129 0.84 -4.44 -9.32
CA CYS A 129 1.14 -3.02 -9.15
C CYS A 129 2.63 -2.73 -9.38
N LEU A 130 3.53 -3.43 -8.67
CA LEU A 130 4.96 -3.17 -8.72
C LEU A 130 5.61 -3.44 -10.08
N ARG A 131 5.11 -4.43 -10.83
CA ARG A 131 5.81 -4.96 -12.01
C ARG A 131 5.13 -4.67 -13.33
N PHE A 132 3.81 -4.58 -13.35
CA PHE A 132 3.06 -4.66 -14.60
C PHE A 132 2.08 -3.53 -14.82
N ASN A 133 1.61 -2.85 -13.77
CA ASN A 133 0.51 -1.91 -13.89
C ASN A 133 0.81 -0.51 -13.34
N LYS A 134 2.02 -0.01 -13.61
CA LYS A 134 2.44 1.37 -13.29
C LYS A 134 2.17 1.75 -11.83
N MET A 135 2.41 0.84 -10.89
CA MET A 135 2.17 1.03 -9.45
C MET A 135 0.70 1.10 -9.02
N HIS A 136 -0.26 0.76 -9.89
CA HIS A 136 -1.69 0.87 -9.59
C HIS A 136 -2.44 -0.41 -9.96
N PHE A 137 -3.56 -0.68 -9.29
CA PHE A 137 -4.52 -1.74 -9.60
C PHE A 137 -5.91 -1.22 -9.31
N TYR A 138 -6.83 -1.41 -10.24
CA TYR A 138 -8.20 -0.92 -10.14
C TYR A 138 -9.18 -2.08 -10.39
N PHE A 139 -10.18 -2.20 -9.52
CA PHE A 139 -11.26 -3.16 -9.68
C PHE A 139 -12.50 -2.71 -8.92
N ASN A 140 -13.61 -2.41 -9.61
CA ASN A 140 -14.93 -2.17 -9.01
C ASN A 140 -14.91 -1.35 -7.69
N GLY A 141 -14.42 -0.12 -7.77
CA GLY A 141 -14.31 0.77 -6.60
C GLY A 141 -13.12 0.51 -5.67
N LEU A 142 -12.36 -0.58 -5.85
CA LEU A 142 -11.06 -0.81 -5.20
C LEU A 142 -9.95 -0.18 -6.04
N HIS A 143 -9.12 0.63 -5.40
CA HIS A 143 -7.83 1.07 -5.90
C HIS A 143 -6.73 0.62 -4.95
N VAL A 144 -5.72 -0.05 -5.48
CA VAL A 144 -4.50 -0.39 -4.77
C VAL A 144 -3.33 0.26 -5.49
N SER A 145 -2.46 0.93 -4.75
CA SER A 145 -1.21 1.46 -5.25
C SER A 145 -0.05 0.95 -4.43
N THR A 146 0.98 0.40 -5.06
CA THR A 146 2.19 -0.03 -4.35
C THR A 146 3.44 0.47 -5.04
N ARG A 147 4.46 0.86 -4.26
CA ARG A 147 5.74 1.34 -4.78
C ARG A 147 6.87 1.08 -3.80
N THR A 148 8.09 1.07 -4.31
CA THR A 148 9.31 1.10 -3.50
C THR A 148 9.97 2.47 -3.63
N VAL A 149 10.33 3.09 -2.51
CA VAL A 149 10.96 4.42 -2.48
C VAL A 149 12.23 4.38 -1.65
N ASP A 150 13.28 5.02 -2.13
CA ASP A 150 14.55 5.19 -1.43
C ASP A 150 14.63 6.50 -0.65
N LYS A 151 13.68 7.43 -0.91
CA LYS A 151 13.69 8.79 -0.35
C LYS A 151 12.27 9.33 -0.14
N PHE A 152 12.11 10.21 0.85
CA PHE A 152 10.93 11.07 1.00
C PHE A 152 11.30 12.54 1.09
N LEU A 153 10.39 13.37 0.58
CA LEU A 153 10.33 14.78 0.96
C LEU A 153 9.73 14.86 2.36
N ALA A 154 10.48 15.45 3.28
CA ALA A 154 10.06 15.69 4.65
C ALA A 154 9.97 17.19 4.88
N VAL A 155 8.91 17.61 5.57
CA VAL A 155 8.72 19.00 5.97
C VAL A 155 8.98 19.09 7.47
N ASN A 156 9.93 19.93 7.88
CA ASN A 156 10.22 20.17 9.28
C ASN A 156 9.32 21.28 9.84
N PHE A 157 8.22 20.89 10.47
CA PHE A 157 7.31 21.82 11.15
C PHE A 157 7.83 22.27 12.53
N TRP A 158 8.74 21.53 13.15
CA TRP A 158 9.13 21.76 14.54
C TRP A 158 10.02 22.98 14.71
N SER A 159 10.97 23.19 13.80
CA SER A 159 11.84 24.37 13.83
C SER A 159 11.04 25.67 13.70
N LYS A 160 10.00 25.68 12.85
CA LYS A 160 9.13 26.84 12.65
C LYS A 160 8.34 27.22 13.90
N VAL A 161 7.66 26.25 14.51
CA VAL A 161 6.89 26.49 15.75
C VAL A 161 7.81 26.98 16.88
N LYS A 162 9.02 26.43 16.96
CA LYS A 162 10.01 26.84 17.96
C LYS A 162 10.50 28.27 17.73
N GLU A 163 10.79 28.66 16.49
CA GLU A 163 11.20 30.03 16.16
C GLU A 163 10.07 31.04 16.36
N GLU A 164 8.86 30.72 15.92
CA GLU A 164 7.67 31.57 16.12
C GLU A 164 7.40 31.80 17.62
N SER A 165 7.42 30.73 18.43
CA SER A 165 7.22 30.85 19.88
C SER A 165 8.35 31.58 20.60
N LEU A 166 9.60 31.50 20.12
CA LEU A 166 10.71 32.27 20.67
C LEU A 166 10.60 33.77 20.33
N ASN A 167 10.13 34.11 19.14
CA ASN A 167 9.96 35.49 18.69
C ASN A 167 8.74 36.17 19.35
N GLU A 168 7.61 35.46 19.51
CA GLU A 168 6.42 35.99 20.21
C GLU A 168 6.72 36.33 21.69
N ASN A 169 7.63 35.60 22.35
CA ASN A 169 8.04 35.87 23.73
C ASN A 169 9.02 37.04 23.87
N GLN A 170 9.68 37.46 22.79
CA GLN A 170 10.56 38.63 22.81
C GLN A 170 9.76 39.94 22.68
N ASP A 171 8.67 39.93 21.91
CA ASP A 171 7.80 41.10 21.71
C ASP A 171 6.89 41.41 22.91
N GLN A 172 6.72 40.48 23.86
CA GLN A 172 5.96 40.71 25.11
C GLN A 172 6.80 41.32 26.25
N ASN A 173 8.11 41.50 26.05
CA ASN A 173 9.04 42.04 27.05
C ASN A 173 9.52 43.47 26.73
N ILE A 174 8.75 44.23 25.92
CA ILE A 174 8.98 45.66 25.62
C ILE A 174 7.83 46.49 26.18
#